data_AF-A4N3N1-F1
#
_entry.id   AF-A4N3N1-F1
#
_cell.length_a   1.000
_cell.length_b   1.000
_cell.length_c   1.000
_cell.angle_alpha   90.00
_cell.angle_beta   90.00
_cell.angle_gamma   90.00
#
_symmetry.space_group_name_H-M   'P 1'
#
loop_
_entity.id
_entity.type
_entity.pdbx_description
1 polymer ?
#
loop_
_entity_poly.entity_id
_entity_poly.type
_entity_poly.pdbx_seq_one_letter_code
_entity_poly.pdbx_strand_id
1 'polypeptide(L)' 'MKHIFHPILGDTQYGDLHQNRALMSHLGCSRLFLHSDSLSFIHPITKEQITITAGLDEQWQQLMNQFGWENV' A
#
# COMPACT_ATOMS: atom_id res chain seq x y z
N MET A 1 4.53 -11.85 -2.50
CA MET A 1 4.03 -11.97 -1.12
C MET A 1 3.12 -13.20 -0.93
N LYS A 2 2.24 -13.55 -1.89
CA LYS A 2 1.50 -14.84 -1.89
C LYS A 2 2.39 -16.08 -1.69
N HIS A 3 3.56 -16.10 -2.32
CA HIS A 3 4.51 -17.23 -2.24
C HIS A 3 5.06 -17.49 -0.83
N ILE A 4 4.94 -16.54 0.10
CA ILE A 4 5.32 -16.72 1.51
C ILE A 4 4.09 -16.74 2.43
N PHE A 5 2.88 -16.97 1.88
CA PHE A 5 1.61 -16.99 2.62
C PHE A 5 1.22 -15.67 3.29
N HIS A 6 1.71 -14.54 2.77
CA HIS A 6 1.31 -13.20 3.20
C HIS A 6 0.82 -12.41 1.98
N PRO A 7 -0.42 -12.64 1.50
CA PRO A 7 -0.95 -11.90 0.35
C PRO A 7 -1.10 -10.41 0.65
N ILE A 8 -1.01 -9.58 -0.39
CA ILE A 8 -1.27 -8.13 -0.27
C ILE A 8 -2.79 -7.93 -0.19
N LEU A 9 -3.23 -7.06 0.72
CA LEU A 9 -4.64 -6.72 0.90
C LEU A 9 -5.19 -6.04 -0.37
N GLY A 10 -6.37 -6.47 -0.79
CA GLY A 10 -7.04 -5.95 -1.98
C GLY A 10 -6.46 -6.43 -3.31
N ASP A 11 -5.50 -7.37 -3.30
CA ASP A 11 -5.03 -8.03 -4.51
C ASP A 11 -6.08 -9.04 -5.00
N THR A 12 -6.69 -8.78 -6.15
CA THR A 12 -7.74 -9.63 -6.73
C THR A 12 -7.21 -10.79 -7.57
N GLN A 13 -5.92 -10.76 -7.96
CA GLN A 13 -5.30 -11.79 -8.80
C GLN A 13 -4.55 -12.84 -7.96
N TYR A 14 -3.78 -12.38 -6.97
CA TYR A 14 -2.91 -13.22 -6.16
C TYR A 14 -3.22 -13.16 -4.65
N GLY A 15 -4.18 -12.34 -4.23
CA GLY A 15 -4.56 -12.19 -2.83
C GLY A 15 -5.46 -13.29 -2.27
N ASP A 16 -5.90 -13.10 -1.03
CA ASP A 16 -6.87 -13.96 -0.37
C ASP A 16 -8.28 -13.34 -0.42
N LEU A 17 -9.24 -14.08 -0.97
CA LEU A 17 -10.61 -13.59 -1.16
C LEU A 17 -11.36 -13.34 0.15
N HIS A 18 -11.09 -14.10 1.21
CA HIS A 18 -11.72 -13.90 2.51
C HIS A 18 -11.20 -12.62 3.15
N GLN A 19 -9.88 -12.39 3.11
CA GLN A 19 -9.27 -11.16 3.60
C GLN A 19 -9.77 -9.93 2.82
N ASN A 20 -9.86 -10.02 1.48
CA ASN A 20 -10.38 -8.93 0.66
C ASN A 20 -11.86 -8.62 0.96
N ARG A 21 -12.67 -9.66 1.22
CA ARG A 21 -14.07 -9.47 1.62
C ARG A 21 -14.18 -8.81 3.00
N ALA A 22 -13.35 -9.23 3.96
CA ALA A 22 -13.28 -8.62 5.28
C ALA A 22 -12.82 -7.16 5.20
N LEU A 23 -11.80 -6.87 4.39
CA LEU A 23 -11.31 -5.52 4.12
C LEU A 23 -12.43 -4.62 3.58
N MET A 24 -13.18 -5.10 2.59
CA MET A 24 -14.34 -4.38 2.05
C MET A 24 -15.42 -4.18 3.13
N SER A 25 -15.77 -5.21 3.90
CA SER A 25 -16.85 -5.11 4.89
C SER A 25 -16.52 -4.21 6.08
N HIS A 26 -15.25 -4.16 6.51
CA HIS A 26 -14.83 -3.40 7.69
C HIS A 26 -14.30 -2.00 7.38
N LEU A 27 -13.64 -1.83 6.23
CA LEU A 27 -12.92 -0.60 5.89
C LEU A 27 -13.46 0.10 4.64
N GLY A 28 -14.48 -0.45 3.96
CA GLY A 28 -15.03 0.20 2.78
C GLY A 28 -14.07 0.19 1.57
N CYS A 29 -12.97 -0.56 1.63
CA CYS A 29 -11.90 -0.50 0.64
C CYS A 29 -11.88 -1.71 -0.29
N SER A 30 -11.83 -1.44 -1.61
CA SER A 30 -11.83 -2.45 -2.67
C SER A 30 -10.63 -2.37 -3.61
N ARG A 31 -9.55 -1.70 -3.19
CA ARG A 31 -8.34 -1.51 -4.01
C ARG A 31 -7.13 -2.24 -3.42
N LEU A 32 -6.09 -2.40 -4.25
CA LEU A 32 -4.81 -2.94 -3.85
C LEU A 32 -4.08 -2.00 -2.88
N PHE A 33 -3.74 -2.50 -1.70
CA PHE A 33 -2.88 -1.83 -0.72
C PHE A 33 -1.40 -2.05 -1.05
N LEU A 34 -0.97 -1.51 -2.19
CA LEU A 34 0.43 -1.43 -2.60
C LEU A 34 0.75 0.03 -2.91
N HIS A 35 1.68 0.61 -2.15
CA HIS A 35 2.07 2.01 -2.26
C HIS A 35 3.57 2.13 -2.53
N SER A 36 3.93 3.02 -3.46
CA SER A 36 5.32 3.39 -3.70
C SER A 36 5.63 4.64 -2.88
N ASP A 37 6.17 4.44 -1.68
CA ASP A 37 6.50 5.52 -0.74
C ASP A 37 7.49 6.53 -1.32
N SER A 38 8.52 6.03 -2.00
CA SER A 38 9.54 6.86 -2.62
C SER A 38 10.05 6.31 -3.94
N LEU A 39 10.52 7.23 -4.79
CA LEU A 39 11.22 6.93 -6.02
C LEU A 39 12.49 7.79 -6.08
N SER A 40 13.64 7.12 -6.15
CA SER A 40 14.94 7.76 -6.35
C SER A 40 15.52 7.41 -7.71
N PHE A 41 16.00 8.42 -8.43
CA PHE A 41 16.64 8.25 -9.74
C PHE A 41 17.62 9.37 -10.02
N ILE A 42 18.51 9.15 -11.00
CA ILE A 42 19.43 10.18 -11.48
C ILE A 42 18.72 11.03 -12.53
N HIS A 43 18.64 12.33 -12.31
CA HIS A 43 18.00 13.24 -13.25
C HIS A 43 18.75 13.22 -14.60
N PRO A 44 18.05 13.03 -15.73
CA PRO A 44 18.70 12.72 -17.01
C PRO A 44 19.57 13.87 -17.54
N ILE A 45 19.28 15.11 -17.14
CA ILE A 45 19.99 16.31 -17.62
C ILE A 45 21.04 16.76 -16.60
N THR A 46 20.63 17.02 -15.36
CA THR A 46 21.54 17.56 -14.31
C THR A 46 22.47 16.51 -13.73
N LYS A 47 22.19 15.21 -13.93
CA LYS A 47 22.92 14.07 -13.35
C LYS A 47 22.95 14.03 -11.82
N GLU A 48 22.11 14.84 -11.19
CA GLU A 48 21.93 14.84 -9.74
C GLU A 48 20.94 13.76 -9.32
N GLN A 49 21.10 13.26 -8.10
CA GLN A 49 20.14 12.34 -7.51
C GLN A 49 18.89 13.10 -7.07
N ILE A 50 17.74 12.68 -7.57
CA ILE A 50 16.42 13.17 -7.15
C ILE A 50 15.74 12.05 -6.37
N THR A 51 15.08 12.42 -5.27
CA THR A 51 14.15 11.55 -4.55
C THR A 51 12.81 12.24 -4.46
N ILE A 52 11.76 11.54 -4.87
CA ILE A 52 10.37 11.99 -4.77
C ILE A 52 9.69 11.08 -3.77
N THR A 53 8.97 11.67 -2.81
CA THR A 53 8.20 10.94 -1.79
C THR A 53 6.71 11.19 -1.99
N ALA A 54 5.91 10.14 -1.85
CA ALA A 54 4.45 10.21 -1.88
C ALA A 54 3.89 9.75 -0.53
N GLY A 55 3.15 10.62 0.14
CA GLY A 55 2.49 10.25 1.40
C GLY A 55 1.38 9.22 1.20
N LEU A 56 0.99 8.58 2.30
CA LEU A 56 -0.14 7.67 2.35
C LEU A 56 -1.47 8.43 2.21
N ASP A 57 -2.35 7.92 1.36
CA ASP A 57 -3.69 8.50 1.15
C ASP A 57 -4.66 8.20 2.32
N GLU A 58 -5.86 8.77 2.23
CA GLU A 58 -6.87 8.67 3.29
C GLU A 58 -7.27 7.21 3.59
N GLN A 59 -7.31 6.33 2.59
CA GLN A 59 -7.68 4.92 2.80
C GLN A 59 -6.59 4.16 3.57
N TRP A 60 -5.31 4.48 3.31
CA TRP A 60 -4.20 3.98 4.13
C TRP A 60 -4.28 4.50 5.56
N GLN A 61 -4.56 5.79 5.75
CA GLN A 61 -4.68 6.38 7.08
C GLN A 61 -5.83 5.75 7.88
N GLN A 62 -7.00 5.55 7.25
CA GLN A 62 -8.14 4.86 7.88
C GLN A 62 -7.78 3.43 8.29
N LEU A 63 -7.08 2.70 7.42
CA LEU A 63 -6.60 1.35 7.75
C LEU A 63 -5.66 1.40 8.95
N MET A 64 -4.65 2.27 8.93
CA MET A 64 -3.70 2.39 10.04
C MET A 64 -4.40 2.72 11.37
N ASN A 65 -5.36 3.63 11.37
CA ASN A 65 -6.14 3.98 12.56
C ASN A 65 -6.95 2.77 13.08
N GLN A 66 -7.61 2.03 12.18
CA GLN A 66 -8.42 0.86 12.57
C GLN A 66 -7.58 -0.26 13.20
N PHE A 67 -6.33 -0.42 12.75
CA PHE A 67 -5.40 -1.43 13.27
C PHE A 67 -4.49 -0.92 14.40
N GLY A 68 -4.60 0.36 14.78
CA GLY A 68 -3.75 0.98 15.81
C GLY A 68 -2.29 1.16 15.39
N TRP A 69 -2.03 1.35 14.10
CA TRP A 69 -0.70 1.50 13.50
C TRP A 69 -0.24 2.94 13.36
N GLU A 70 -0.82 3.88 14.11
CA GLU A 70 -0.53 5.32 14.02
C GLU A 70 0.94 5.69 14.28
N ASN A 71 1.72 4.79 14.89
CA ASN A 71 3.12 5.00 15.27
C ASN A 71 4.10 4.07 14.53
N VAL A 72 3.67 3.42 13.45
CA VAL A 72 4.51 2.59 12.58
C VAL A 72 4.87 3.39 11.33
#